data_AF-A0A960GGT4-F1
#
_entry.id   AF-A0A960GGT4-F1
#
_cell.length_a   1.000
_cell.length_b   1.000
_cell.length_c   1.000
_cell.angle_alpha   90.00
_cell.angle_beta   90.00
_cell.angle_gamma   90.00
#
_symmetry.space_group_name_H-M   'P 1'
#
loop_
_entity.id
_entity.type
_entity.pdbx_description
1 polymer ?
#
loop_
_entity_poly.entity_id
_entity_poly.type
_entity_poly.pdbx_seq_one_letter_code
_entity_poly.pdbx_strand_id
1 'polypeptide(L)'
;MLDMAGAKSASDNIVGPMRRLGLIAEDGSLTDRGQKWRVDESYGTACQEILDEIYPDDVKSLTTHDGAPEPSQVLTWFKHKGFGGSNASQMAGTFVMIASKELPDASADQKPAAKANGKRPSAAPPRVAKAAAAPAAAHAAPAVVRETQAPAPKVPDGPRIHLDIQIHIPASATPEQIDRIFESMAKHLYAK
;
A
#
# COMPACT_ATOMS: atom_id res chain seq x y z
N MET A 1 5.49 14.23 -17.24
CA MET A 1 4.87 12.90 -17.31
C MET A 1 4.89 12.37 -15.89
N LEU A 2 3.73 12.22 -15.22
CA LEU A 2 3.72 11.77 -13.82
C LEU A 2 4.31 10.36 -13.75
N ASP A 3 5.43 10.23 -13.05
CA ASP A 3 6.09 8.95 -12.78
C ASP A 3 5.26 8.19 -11.75
N MET A 4 4.25 7.46 -12.23
CA MET A 4 3.53 6.49 -11.41
C MET A 4 4.47 5.31 -11.18
N ALA A 5 4.65 4.89 -9.92
CA ALA A 5 5.46 3.74 -9.54
C ALA A 5 5.14 2.51 -10.41
N GLY A 6 5.94 2.27 -11.46
CA GLY A 6 5.79 1.21 -12.46
C GLY A 6 4.42 1.20 -13.19
N ALA A 7 4.43 1.34 -14.52
CA ALA A 7 3.23 1.28 -15.37
C ALA A 7 2.29 0.07 -15.08
N LYS A 8 2.86 -1.06 -14.65
CA LYS A 8 2.12 -2.26 -14.26
C LYS A 8 1.29 -2.08 -12.98
N SER A 9 1.85 -1.44 -11.94
CA SER A 9 1.14 -1.25 -10.67
C SER A 9 -0.04 -0.30 -10.81
N ALA A 10 0.12 0.79 -11.59
CA ALA A 10 -0.97 1.70 -11.90
C ALA A 10 -2.09 1.01 -12.70
N SER A 11 -1.72 0.15 -13.66
CA SER A 11 -2.69 -0.62 -14.44
C SER A 11 -3.53 -1.56 -13.55
N ASP A 12 -2.86 -2.29 -12.65
CA ASP A 12 -3.52 -3.30 -11.82
C ASP A 12 -4.35 -2.66 -10.69
N ASN A 13 -3.85 -1.60 -10.04
CA ASN A 13 -4.46 -1.01 -8.85
C ASN A 13 -5.37 0.19 -9.12
N ILE A 14 -5.23 0.88 -10.26
CA ILE A 14 -6.03 2.08 -10.58
C ILE A 14 -6.94 1.80 -11.78
N VAL A 15 -6.35 1.42 -12.93
CA VAL A 15 -7.10 1.24 -14.17
C VAL A 15 -8.11 0.08 -14.04
N GLY A 16 -7.69 -1.05 -13.47
CA GLY A 16 -8.56 -2.21 -13.24
C GLY A 16 -9.84 -1.87 -12.46
N PRO A 17 -9.75 -1.26 -11.27
CA PRO A 17 -10.93 -0.79 -10.53
C PRO A 17 -11.78 0.22 -11.30
N MET A 18 -11.19 1.20 -12.00
CA MET A 18 -11.96 2.18 -12.79
C MET A 18 -12.76 1.54 -13.93
N ARG A 19 -12.22 0.49 -14.57
CA ARG A 19 -12.95 -0.32 -15.55
C ARG A 19 -14.09 -1.11 -14.92
N ARG A 20 -13.87 -1.72 -13.76
CA ARG A 20 -14.94 -2.45 -13.03
C ARG A 20 -16.09 -1.53 -12.66
N LEU A 21 -15.81 -0.29 -12.29
CA LEU A 21 -16.82 0.75 -12.03
C LEU A 21 -17.50 1.28 -13.29
N GLY A 22 -17.01 0.89 -14.48
CA GLY A 22 -17.52 1.37 -15.76
C GLY A 22 -17.23 2.84 -16.02
N LEU A 23 -16.21 3.43 -15.37
CA LEU A 23 -15.81 4.82 -15.57
C LEU A 23 -14.96 5.00 -16.83
N ILE A 24 -14.19 3.97 -17.17
CA ILE A 24 -13.35 3.93 -18.37
C ILE A 24 -13.58 2.64 -19.14
N ALA A 25 -13.46 2.70 -20.46
CA ALA A 25 -13.57 1.57 -21.36
C ALA A 25 -12.25 0.77 -21.45
N GLU A 26 -12.29 -0.36 -22.18
CA GLU A 26 -11.13 -1.23 -22.39
C GLU A 26 -9.98 -0.55 -23.15
N ASP A 27 -10.28 0.43 -24.00
CA ASP A 27 -9.31 1.25 -24.72
C ASP A 27 -8.76 2.43 -23.88
N GLY A 28 -9.28 2.62 -22.65
CA GLY A 28 -8.91 3.71 -21.76
C GLY A 28 -9.67 5.01 -21.99
N SER A 29 -10.67 5.05 -22.88
CA SER A 29 -11.54 6.21 -23.03
C SER A 29 -12.48 6.35 -21.83
N LEU A 30 -12.95 7.57 -21.56
CA LEU A 30 -14.05 7.77 -20.62
C LEU A 30 -15.35 7.23 -21.21
N THR A 31 -16.14 6.53 -20.40
CA THR A 31 -17.52 6.16 -20.73
C THR A 31 -18.47 7.33 -20.47
N ASP A 32 -19.73 7.23 -20.88
CA ASP A 32 -20.76 8.22 -20.53
C ASP A 32 -20.88 8.41 -19.01
N ARG A 33 -20.83 7.31 -18.25
CA ARG A 33 -20.77 7.34 -16.78
C ARG A 33 -19.52 8.04 -16.28
N GLY A 34 -18.36 7.77 -16.89
CA GLY A 34 -17.11 8.44 -16.57
C GLY A 34 -17.15 9.96 -16.81
N GLN A 35 -17.85 10.41 -17.86
CA GLN A 35 -18.09 11.83 -18.10
C GLN A 35 -18.95 12.43 -16.98
N LYS A 36 -20.05 11.76 -16.62
CA LYS A 36 -20.93 12.22 -15.53
C LYS A 36 -20.20 12.29 -14.18
N TRP A 37 -19.36 11.31 -13.89
CA TRP A 37 -18.56 11.24 -12.66
C TRP A 37 -17.61 12.43 -12.48
N ARG A 38 -17.11 13.02 -13.58
CA ARG A 38 -16.17 14.16 -13.53
C ARG A 38 -16.82 15.51 -13.29
N VAL A 39 -18.14 15.61 -13.47
CA VAL A 39 -18.87 16.87 -13.39
C VAL A 39 -19.72 16.85 -12.13
N ASP A 40 -19.47 17.80 -11.24
CA ASP A 40 -20.10 17.93 -9.92
C ASP A 40 -21.63 17.80 -9.98
N GLU A 41 -22.28 18.44 -10.96
CA GLU A 41 -23.73 18.41 -11.14
C GLU A 41 -24.28 17.01 -11.48
N SER A 42 -23.51 16.19 -12.20
CA SER A 42 -23.91 14.85 -12.64
C SER A 42 -23.23 13.72 -11.87
N TYR A 43 -22.37 14.04 -10.90
CA TYR A 43 -21.66 13.07 -10.07
C TYR A 43 -22.63 12.14 -9.33
N GLY A 44 -23.66 12.71 -8.69
CA GLY A 44 -24.67 11.93 -7.97
C GLY A 44 -25.43 10.94 -8.87
N THR A 45 -25.66 11.31 -10.14
CA THR A 45 -26.26 10.41 -11.15
C THR A 45 -25.31 9.25 -11.48
N ALA A 46 -24.02 9.53 -11.68
CA ALA A 46 -23.02 8.49 -11.94
C ALA A 46 -22.91 7.51 -10.75
N CYS A 47 -22.93 8.03 -9.51
CA CYS A 47 -22.93 7.20 -8.31
C CYS A 47 -24.17 6.29 -8.23
N GLN A 48 -25.36 6.80 -8.56
CA GLN A 48 -26.58 5.99 -8.59
C GLN A 48 -26.49 4.87 -9.64
N GLU A 49 -26.05 5.17 -10.86
CA GLU A 49 -25.86 4.16 -11.91
C GLU A 49 -24.90 3.05 -11.47
N ILE A 50 -23.83 3.40 -10.74
CA ILE A 50 -22.89 2.42 -10.19
C ILE A 50 -23.55 1.54 -9.13
N LEU A 51 -24.32 2.13 -8.22
CA LEU A 51 -25.03 1.37 -7.18
C LEU A 51 -26.00 0.37 -7.81
N ASP A 52 -26.76 0.79 -8.81
CA ASP A 52 -27.79 -0.05 -9.41
C ASP A 52 -27.23 -1.22 -10.23
N GLU A 53 -26.14 -0.99 -10.97
CA GLU A 53 -25.60 -1.99 -11.87
C GLU A 53 -24.55 -2.92 -11.24
N ILE A 54 -23.74 -2.40 -10.30
CA ILE A 54 -22.54 -3.11 -9.81
C ILE A 54 -22.77 -3.70 -8.43
N TYR A 55 -23.51 -3.00 -7.57
CA TYR A 55 -23.67 -3.41 -6.18
C TYR A 55 -24.99 -4.17 -5.97
N PRO A 56 -24.93 -5.35 -5.32
CA PRO A 56 -26.12 -6.14 -5.03
C PRO A 56 -27.03 -5.47 -3.99
N ASP A 57 -28.32 -5.83 -3.97
CA ASP A 57 -29.31 -5.22 -3.09
C ASP A 57 -29.05 -5.46 -1.59
N ASP A 58 -28.40 -6.58 -1.25
CA ASP A 58 -28.05 -6.92 0.12
C ASP A 58 -27.15 -5.87 0.78
N VAL A 59 -26.09 -5.41 0.10
CA VAL A 59 -25.22 -4.34 0.63
C VAL A 59 -25.88 -2.96 0.54
N LYS A 60 -26.72 -2.70 -0.49
CA LYS A 60 -27.46 -1.44 -0.63
C LYS A 60 -28.47 -1.21 0.49
N SER A 61 -29.02 -2.28 1.06
CA SER A 61 -29.96 -2.21 2.18
C SER A 61 -29.32 -1.88 3.54
N LEU A 62 -27.99 -1.84 3.63
CA LEU A 62 -27.26 -1.60 4.87
C LEU A 62 -27.13 -0.10 5.16
N THR A 63 -28.27 0.54 5.42
CA THR A 63 -28.36 1.96 5.73
C THR A 63 -28.70 2.20 7.20
N THR A 64 -28.33 3.38 7.69
CA THR A 64 -28.77 3.92 8.97
C THR A 64 -30.25 4.36 8.88
N HIS A 65 -30.84 4.73 10.02
CA HIS A 65 -32.23 5.19 10.11
C HIS A 65 -32.55 6.42 9.24
N ASP A 66 -31.55 7.24 8.96
CA ASP A 66 -31.56 8.44 8.13
C ASP A 66 -31.29 8.14 6.64
N GLY A 67 -31.10 6.86 6.28
CA GLY A 67 -30.88 6.42 4.90
C GLY A 67 -29.44 6.53 4.40
N ALA A 68 -28.51 6.99 5.23
CA ALA A 68 -27.08 7.01 4.91
C ALA A 68 -26.47 5.59 4.98
N PRO A 69 -25.41 5.28 4.22
CA PRO A 69 -24.75 3.97 4.30
C PRO A 69 -24.11 3.74 5.68
N GLU A 70 -24.31 2.57 6.30
CA GLU A 70 -23.72 2.25 7.60
C GLU A 70 -22.35 1.56 7.43
N PRO A 71 -21.21 2.24 7.70
CA PRO A 71 -19.90 1.74 7.28
C PRO A 71 -19.50 0.42 7.94
N SER A 72 -19.94 0.15 9.18
CA SER A 72 -19.54 -1.03 9.94
C SER A 72 -20.19 -2.31 9.42
N GLN A 73 -21.49 -2.24 9.10
CA GLN A 73 -22.25 -3.33 8.50
C GLN A 73 -21.79 -3.58 7.08
N VAL A 74 -21.55 -2.54 6.28
CA VAL A 74 -20.99 -2.67 4.93
C VAL A 74 -19.63 -3.40 4.99
N LEU A 75 -18.73 -2.98 5.89
CA LEU A 75 -17.46 -3.66 6.09
C LEU A 75 -17.62 -5.14 6.48
N THR A 76 -18.56 -5.40 7.39
CA THR A 76 -18.86 -6.75 7.86
C THR A 76 -19.40 -7.62 6.71
N TRP A 77 -20.28 -7.08 5.88
CA TRP A 77 -20.79 -7.74 4.69
C TRP A 77 -19.67 -8.12 3.71
N PHE A 78 -18.74 -7.19 3.40
CA PHE A 78 -17.60 -7.51 2.54
C PHE A 78 -16.69 -8.59 3.15
N LYS A 79 -16.46 -8.57 4.47
CA LYS A 79 -15.72 -9.66 5.13
C LYS A 79 -16.44 -11.01 5.00
N HIS A 80 -17.76 -11.03 5.15
CA HIS A 80 -18.56 -12.25 5.00
C HIS A 80 -18.58 -12.79 3.57
N LYS A 81 -18.43 -11.94 2.54
CA LYS A 81 -18.26 -12.38 1.15
C LYS A 81 -16.89 -13.01 0.85
N GLY A 82 -15.97 -13.06 1.83
CA GLY A 82 -14.67 -13.70 1.70
C GLY A 82 -13.54 -12.75 1.28
N PHE A 83 -13.78 -11.43 1.27
CA PHE A 83 -12.70 -10.47 1.07
C PHE A 83 -11.80 -10.42 2.30
N GLY A 84 -10.48 -10.51 2.10
CA GLY A 84 -9.49 -10.32 3.17
C GLY A 84 -9.62 -8.93 3.80
N GLY A 85 -9.26 -8.79 5.08
CA GLY A 85 -9.58 -7.60 5.88
C GLY A 85 -9.16 -6.25 5.27
N SER A 86 -8.02 -6.19 4.59
CA SER A 86 -7.57 -4.97 3.88
C SER A 86 -8.45 -4.65 2.68
N ASN A 87 -8.70 -5.63 1.81
CA ASN A 87 -9.54 -5.45 0.62
C ASN A 87 -11.00 -5.15 1.00
N ALA A 88 -11.54 -5.81 2.03
CA ALA A 88 -12.87 -5.52 2.54
C ALA A 88 -13.00 -4.07 3.00
N SER A 89 -11.96 -3.53 3.67
CA SER A 89 -11.94 -2.13 4.11
C SER A 89 -11.94 -1.15 2.94
N GLN A 90 -11.18 -1.43 1.88
CA GLN A 90 -11.13 -0.58 0.70
C GLN A 90 -12.45 -0.61 -0.07
N MET A 91 -13.04 -1.80 -0.26
CA MET A 91 -14.32 -1.95 -0.94
C MET A 91 -15.46 -1.30 -0.17
N ALA A 92 -15.49 -1.46 1.16
CA ALA A 92 -16.47 -0.81 2.02
C ALA A 92 -16.35 0.72 1.97
N GLY A 93 -15.12 1.26 2.05
CA GLY A 93 -14.90 2.70 1.95
C GLY A 93 -15.35 3.26 0.60
N THR A 94 -15.03 2.56 -0.49
CA THR A 94 -15.47 2.95 -1.84
C THR A 94 -16.98 2.92 -1.97
N PHE A 95 -17.63 1.87 -1.47
CA PHE A 95 -19.09 1.79 -1.46
C PHE A 95 -19.72 2.94 -0.68
N VAL A 96 -19.24 3.22 0.55
CA VAL A 96 -19.76 4.31 1.38
C VAL A 96 -19.62 5.66 0.67
N MET A 97 -18.47 5.93 0.06
CA MET A 97 -18.25 7.15 -0.73
C MET A 97 -19.27 7.29 -1.87
N ILE A 98 -19.49 6.22 -2.64
CA ILE A 98 -20.45 6.22 -3.75
C ILE A 98 -21.89 6.35 -3.23
N ALA A 99 -22.23 5.64 -2.15
CA ALA A 99 -23.56 5.62 -1.56
C ALA A 99 -23.95 6.96 -0.92
N SER A 100 -22.99 7.70 -0.37
CA SER A 100 -23.22 9.06 0.09
C SER A 100 -23.60 10.01 -1.05
N LYS A 101 -23.14 9.76 -2.29
CA LYS A 101 -23.34 10.62 -3.48
C LYS A 101 -22.89 12.08 -3.30
N GLU A 102 -22.13 12.34 -2.24
CA GLU A 102 -21.56 13.63 -1.93
C GLU A 102 -20.15 13.70 -2.49
N LEU A 103 -19.77 14.89 -2.94
CA LEU A 103 -18.41 15.16 -3.36
C LEU A 103 -17.52 15.12 -2.11
N PRO A 104 -16.44 14.32 -2.09
CA PRO A 104 -15.51 14.34 -0.98
C PRO A 104 -14.89 15.74 -0.86
N ASP A 105 -14.95 16.31 0.35
CA ASP A 105 -14.35 17.62 0.61
C ASP A 105 -12.82 17.50 0.44
N ALA A 106 -12.29 18.18 -0.57
CA ALA A 106 -10.86 18.11 -0.93
C ALA A 106 -9.93 18.60 0.21
N SER A 107 -10.49 19.17 1.28
CA SER A 107 -9.76 19.69 2.43
C SER A 107 -9.69 18.71 3.62
N ALA A 108 -10.45 17.61 3.61
CA ALA A 108 -10.58 16.72 4.78
C ALA A 108 -9.51 15.61 4.87
N ASP A 109 -8.80 15.30 3.78
CA ASP A 109 -7.88 14.15 3.70
C ASP A 109 -6.44 14.41 4.16
N GLN A 110 -6.20 15.50 4.89
CA GLN A 110 -4.91 15.75 5.56
C GLN A 110 -5.00 15.57 7.08
N LYS A 111 -5.42 14.40 7.53
CA LYS A 111 -5.21 14.00 8.94
C LYS A 111 -4.63 12.59 9.01
N PRO A 112 -3.35 12.42 9.35
CA PRO A 112 -2.79 11.10 9.59
C PRO A 112 -3.52 10.46 10.76
N ALA A 113 -4.23 9.36 10.50
CA ALA A 113 -4.81 8.53 11.54
C ALA A 113 -3.66 7.85 12.31
N ALA A 114 -3.33 8.42 13.48
CA ALA A 114 -2.44 7.80 14.45
C ALA A 114 -3.06 6.49 14.95
N LYS A 115 -2.66 5.34 14.38
CA LYS A 115 -3.03 4.03 14.90
C LYS A 115 -2.09 3.61 16.02
N ALA A 116 -2.62 3.62 17.23
CA ALA A 116 -2.03 3.04 18.43
C ALA A 116 -1.83 1.52 18.24
N ASN A 117 -0.62 1.05 18.52
CA ASN A 117 -0.17 -0.31 18.24
C ASN A 117 -0.56 -1.26 19.38
N GLY A 118 -1.65 -2.02 19.20
CA GLY A 118 -2.07 -3.11 20.09
C GLY A 118 -1.30 -4.39 19.76
N LYS A 119 -0.36 -4.76 20.64
CA LYS A 119 0.52 -5.92 20.52
C LYS A 119 -0.24 -7.22 20.83
N ARG A 120 -0.20 -8.21 19.93
CA ARG A 120 -0.66 -9.58 20.21
C ARG A 120 0.44 -10.56 19.81
N PRO A 121 0.99 -11.40 20.72
CA PRO A 121 1.98 -12.41 20.38
C PRO A 121 1.27 -13.71 19.99
N SER A 122 1.69 -14.33 18.90
CA SER A 122 1.35 -15.72 18.59
C SER A 122 2.62 -16.55 18.61
N ALA A 123 2.56 -17.66 19.34
CA ALA A 123 3.67 -18.50 19.71
C ALA A 123 3.72 -19.81 18.89
N ALA A 124 4.96 -20.30 18.71
CA ALA A 124 5.41 -21.69 18.52
C ALA A 124 5.20 -22.38 17.15
N PRO A 125 5.95 -23.47 16.83
CA PRO A 125 7.34 -23.87 17.15
C PRO A 125 8.16 -24.31 15.88
N PRO A 126 9.48 -24.63 15.99
CA PRO A 126 10.32 -24.96 14.84
C PRO A 126 10.35 -26.47 14.54
N ARG A 127 10.39 -26.85 13.25
CA ARG A 127 10.67 -28.21 12.80
C ARG A 127 12.06 -28.28 12.17
N VAL A 128 12.91 -29.08 12.79
CA VAL A 128 14.31 -29.35 12.48
C VAL A 128 14.41 -30.15 11.17
N ALA A 129 15.33 -29.79 10.27
CA ALA A 129 15.81 -30.67 9.22
C ALA A 129 17.32 -30.51 9.01
N LYS A 130 17.97 -31.66 8.88
CA LYS A 130 19.38 -31.98 9.08
C LYS A 130 20.15 -31.91 7.75
N ALA A 131 21.44 -31.58 7.86
CA ALA A 131 22.44 -31.45 6.82
C ALA A 131 22.81 -32.76 6.09
N ALA A 132 23.30 -32.64 4.85
CA ALA A 132 24.39 -33.39 4.20
C ALA A 132 24.58 -32.79 2.77
N ALA A 133 25.69 -32.13 2.42
CA ALA A 133 27.03 -32.64 2.08
C ALA A 133 27.26 -32.60 0.54
N ALA A 134 28.32 -31.91 0.14
CA ALA A 134 28.84 -31.73 -1.23
C ALA A 134 29.59 -33.02 -1.72
N PRO A 135 30.26 -33.12 -2.91
CA PRO A 135 31.40 -32.25 -3.28
C PRO A 135 31.76 -32.05 -4.80
N ALA A 136 32.69 -31.09 -5.00
CA ALA A 136 33.87 -31.10 -5.90
C ALA A 136 33.77 -30.89 -7.43
N ALA A 137 34.47 -29.86 -7.92
CA ALA A 137 35.63 -30.01 -8.82
C ALA A 137 36.42 -28.68 -8.96
N ALA A 138 37.75 -28.80 -8.98
CA ALA A 138 38.79 -27.76 -8.96
C ALA A 138 39.08 -27.13 -10.33
N HIS A 139 39.87 -26.05 -10.40
CA HIS A 139 40.99 -25.81 -11.36
C HIS A 139 41.83 -24.58 -10.92
N ALA A 140 43.10 -24.53 -11.38
CA ALA A 140 44.28 -23.92 -10.74
C ALA A 140 44.66 -22.47 -11.17
N ALA A 141 45.64 -21.89 -10.46
CA ALA A 141 46.16 -20.51 -10.45
C ALA A 141 47.10 -20.11 -11.64
N PRO A 142 47.57 -18.84 -11.77
CA PRO A 142 48.76 -18.36 -11.03
C PRO A 142 48.72 -16.87 -10.56
N ALA A 143 49.78 -16.46 -9.85
CA ALA A 143 49.93 -15.32 -8.94
C ALA A 143 50.40 -13.99 -9.56
N VAL A 144 49.98 -12.83 -9.00
CA VAL A 144 50.83 -11.61 -8.85
C VAL A 144 50.32 -10.68 -7.72
N VAL A 145 51.29 -10.11 -6.99
CA VAL A 145 51.31 -8.92 -6.09
C VAL A 145 50.45 -8.90 -4.81
N ARG A 146 51.18 -8.94 -3.68
CA ARG A 146 50.71 -8.51 -2.36
C ARG A 146 50.63 -6.98 -2.32
N GLU A 147 49.42 -6.45 -2.24
CA GLU A 147 49.18 -5.11 -1.72
C GLU A 147 48.52 -5.27 -0.35
N THR A 148 49.15 -4.70 0.66
CA THR A 148 48.71 -4.70 2.06
C THR A 148 47.37 -4.00 2.18
N GLN A 149 46.28 -4.78 2.10
CA GLN A 149 44.95 -4.31 2.49
C GLN A 149 44.93 -4.08 4.00
N ALA A 150 44.61 -2.84 4.38
CA ALA A 150 44.15 -2.49 5.72
C ALA A 150 43.05 -3.46 6.16
N PRO A 151 42.97 -3.82 7.46
CA PRO A 151 42.00 -4.80 7.93
C PRO A 151 40.59 -4.30 7.62
N ALA A 152 39.90 -5.01 6.71
CA ALA A 152 38.49 -4.83 6.49
C ALA A 152 37.74 -4.99 7.82
N PRO A 153 36.79 -4.10 8.16
CA PRO A 153 36.02 -4.26 9.38
C PRO A 153 35.29 -5.60 9.32
N LYS A 154 35.47 -6.41 10.36
CA LYS A 154 34.81 -7.70 10.51
C LYS A 154 33.30 -7.46 10.47
N VAL A 155 32.69 -7.76 9.33
CA VAL A 155 31.22 -7.76 9.22
C VAL A 155 30.75 -8.87 10.16
N PRO A 156 29.92 -8.56 11.18
CA PRO A 156 29.43 -9.59 12.08
C PRO A 156 28.65 -10.64 11.28
N ASP A 157 28.88 -11.92 11.58
CA ASP A 157 28.11 -13.06 11.07
C ASP A 157 26.65 -12.95 11.52
N GLY A 158 25.89 -12.14 10.80
CA GLY A 158 24.48 -11.87 11.00
C GLY A 158 23.77 -11.81 9.65
N PRO A 159 22.43 -11.88 9.65
CA PRO A 159 21.66 -11.81 8.42
C PRO A 159 22.01 -10.53 7.65
N ARG A 160 22.26 -10.68 6.34
CA ARG A 160 22.55 -9.56 5.45
C ARG A 160 21.24 -8.83 5.16
N ILE A 161 21.01 -7.72 5.86
CA ILE A 161 19.82 -6.89 5.66
C ILE A 161 20.19 -5.76 4.70
N HIS A 162 19.44 -5.66 3.60
CA HIS A 162 19.50 -4.52 2.70
C HIS A 162 18.39 -3.54 3.13
N LEU A 163 18.76 -2.30 3.46
CA LEU A 163 17.83 -1.26 3.89
C LEU A 163 17.85 -0.10 2.90
N ASP A 164 16.70 0.21 2.33
CA ASP A 164 16.46 1.39 1.52
C ASP A 164 15.59 2.37 2.32
N ILE A 165 16.14 3.54 2.66
CA ILE A 165 15.47 4.54 3.51
C ILE A 165 15.30 5.83 2.69
N GLN A 166 14.05 6.26 2.50
CA GLN A 166 13.73 7.53 1.86
C GLN A 166 13.29 8.55 2.90
N ILE A 167 13.99 9.68 2.95
CA ILE A 167 13.73 10.76 3.91
C ILE A 167 13.18 11.95 3.14
N HIS A 168 12.00 12.43 3.51
CA HIS A 168 11.46 13.66 2.99
C HIS A 168 11.90 14.82 3.88
N ILE A 169 12.81 15.67 3.37
CA ILE A 169 13.28 16.87 4.05
C ILE A 169 12.52 18.06 3.46
N PRO A 170 11.68 18.78 4.25
CA PRO A 170 10.98 19.94 3.75
C PRO A 170 11.98 21.07 3.41
N ALA A 171 11.66 21.91 2.43
CA ALA A 171 12.53 23.02 2.00
C ALA A 171 12.81 24.06 3.10
N SER A 172 12.02 24.05 4.18
CA SER A 172 12.17 24.90 5.36
C SER A 172 13.05 24.29 6.46
N ALA A 173 13.61 23.09 6.26
CA ALA A 173 14.43 22.44 7.27
C ALA A 173 15.75 23.21 7.47
N THR A 174 16.12 23.43 8.73
CA THR A 174 17.41 24.06 9.05
C THR A 174 18.54 23.03 8.94
N PRO A 175 19.79 23.47 8.68
CA PRO A 175 20.94 22.57 8.63
C PRO A 175 21.09 21.70 9.89
N GLU A 176 20.84 22.27 11.07
CA GLU A 176 20.88 21.55 12.35
C GLU A 176 19.84 20.43 12.45
N GLN A 177 18.66 20.59 11.84
CA GLN A 177 17.63 19.55 11.81
C GLN A 177 18.05 18.39 10.90
N ILE A 178 18.69 18.69 9.78
CA ILE A 178 19.22 17.70 8.84
C ILE A 178 20.29 16.86 9.54
N ASP A 179 21.21 17.51 10.25
CA ASP A 179 22.29 16.82 10.98
C ASP A 179 21.74 15.89 12.07
N ARG A 180 20.71 16.33 12.82
CA ARG A 180 20.04 15.48 13.83
C ARG A 180 19.38 14.25 13.24
N ILE A 181 18.82 14.34 12.02
CA ILE A 181 18.22 13.20 11.33
C ILE A 181 19.31 12.16 11.03
N PHE A 182 20.44 12.59 10.47
CA PHE A 182 21.54 11.70 10.14
C PHE A 182 22.26 11.14 11.38
N GLU A 183 22.40 11.93 12.45
CA GLU A 183 22.98 11.48 13.72
C GLU A 183 22.09 10.41 14.38
N SER A 184 20.77 10.62 14.39
CA SER A 184 19.79 9.64 14.88
C SER A 184 19.86 8.34 14.07
N MET A 185 19.98 8.42 12.75
CA MET A 185 20.16 7.24 11.90
C MET A 185 21.46 6.52 12.18
N ALA A 186 22.58 7.25 12.30
CA ALA A 186 23.88 6.64 12.54
C ALA A 186 23.90 5.86 13.86
N LYS A 187 23.27 6.40 14.90
CA LYS A 187 23.12 5.73 16.20
C LYS A 187 22.29 4.45 16.14
N HIS A 188 21.37 4.30 15.19
CA HIS A 188 20.49 3.12 15.11
C HIS A 188 20.88 2.13 14.00
N LEU A 189 21.60 2.58 12.98
CA LEU A 189 22.05 1.74 11.86
C LEU A 189 23.48 1.22 12.06
N TYR A 190 24.35 1.98 12.72
CA TYR A 190 25.76 1.60 12.91
C TYR A 190 26.11 1.23 14.35
N ALA A 191 25.30 1.59 15.35
CA ALA A 191 25.60 1.21 16.73
C ALA A 191 25.13 -0.22 17.01
N LYS A 192 26.10 -1.07 17.31
CA LYS A 192 25.93 -2.28 18.10
C LYS A 192 26.69 -2.10 19.40
#